data_AF-A0A8J3Q3B0-F1
#
_entry.id   AF-A0A8J3Q3B0-F1
#
_cell.length_a   1.000
_cell.length_b   1.000
_cell.length_c   1.000
_cell.angle_alpha   90.00
_cell.angle_beta   90.00
_cell.angle_gamma   90.00
#
_symmetry.space_group_name_H-M   'P 1'
#
loop_
_entity.id
_entity.type
_entity.pdbx_description
1 polymer ?
#
loop_
_entity_poly.entity_id
_entity_poly.type
_entity_poly.pdbx_seq_one_letter_code
_entity_poly.pdbx_strand_id
1 'polypeptide(L)'
;MALFADPVHDEFAGWALGFAPYGGGDIGEVRAIAGEVKPGDDDSFATAFSTMAQRRIDEGDSALALGHRETAHDCYLRASCFLGVAYHVLYGTPVDPRLVELFQLQMATFEKALMLLDPPAEKVDVPYEGTRIPAYFLRAAGDRGSRRPVVLVGGGWDSAMAENHLGFGAAALRRGYHVLLFDGPGQGKLLIEEGLPLRHDWEKVITAVIDAAVGIEGINPDRIAFYDWSLGGYLAPRAAAFEHRIAAMVADPGQIDVGGKFTGMLRMMGLNDQALAKLPELDADDEQRVMTIINSDRSLRWKIVQRGFWTNNATDMSSYMAEMAKWKLDADQVAAIRCPTLITAAESDLASSNAQELFDALKCPKYFIRFTDADGAGDHCEFFNRSMANRKILDWLDDTLAA
;
A
#
# COMPACT_ATOMS: atom_id res chain seq x y z
N MET A 1 3.33 -21.62 9.81
CA MET A 1 4.70 -21.93 10.29
C MET A 1 5.54 -20.72 9.93
N ALA A 2 6.05 -19.99 10.91
CA ALA A 2 6.93 -18.85 10.67
C ALA A 2 8.16 -19.30 9.87
N LEU A 3 8.57 -18.50 8.90
CA LEU A 3 9.80 -18.69 8.13
C LEU A 3 11.00 -18.04 8.82
N PHE A 4 10.75 -16.98 9.60
CA PHE A 4 11.76 -16.27 10.36
C PHE A 4 11.43 -16.33 11.85
N ALA A 5 12.46 -16.43 12.70
CA ALA A 5 12.28 -16.40 14.15
C ALA A 5 11.93 -15.00 14.67
N ASP A 6 12.37 -13.97 13.94
CA ASP A 6 12.09 -12.59 14.24
C ASP A 6 10.76 -12.15 13.62
N PRO A 7 9.84 -11.52 14.38
CA PRO A 7 8.51 -11.19 13.90
C PRO A 7 8.49 -10.11 12.80
N VAL A 8 9.42 -9.16 12.81
CA VAL A 8 9.50 -8.11 11.78
C VAL A 8 9.97 -8.71 10.46
N HIS A 9 10.98 -9.58 10.53
CA HIS A 9 11.46 -10.33 9.36
C HIS A 9 10.38 -11.27 8.80
N ASP A 10 9.62 -11.94 9.66
CA ASP A 10 8.55 -12.85 9.24
C ASP A 10 7.40 -12.10 8.58
N GLU A 11 7.00 -10.94 9.13
CA GLU A 11 5.98 -10.05 8.57
C GLU A 11 6.36 -9.61 7.15
N PHE A 12 7.57 -9.07 6.95
CA PHE A 12 8.01 -8.63 5.61
C PHE A 12 8.28 -9.78 4.64
N ALA A 13 8.79 -10.92 5.11
CA ALA A 13 8.90 -12.09 4.25
C ALA A 13 7.54 -12.64 3.82
N GLY A 14 6.53 -12.51 4.69
CA GLY A 14 5.13 -12.78 4.36
C GLY A 14 4.64 -11.98 3.16
N TRP A 15 5.19 -10.77 2.95
CA TRP A 15 4.85 -9.93 1.80
C TRP A 15 5.19 -10.61 0.46
N ALA A 16 6.38 -11.18 0.37
CA ALA A 16 6.78 -11.91 -0.83
C ALA A 16 5.84 -13.06 -1.15
N LEU A 17 5.35 -13.78 -0.12
CA LEU A 17 4.47 -14.93 -0.29
C LEU A 17 3.04 -14.53 -0.69
N GLY A 18 2.46 -13.50 -0.07
CA GLY A 18 1.09 -13.08 -0.42
C GLY A 18 1.00 -12.51 -1.84
N PHE A 19 2.12 -12.01 -2.38
CA PHE A 19 2.23 -11.59 -3.79
C PHE A 19 2.46 -12.73 -4.78
N ALA A 20 2.75 -13.95 -4.33
CA ALA A 20 3.04 -15.09 -5.21
C ALA A 20 2.01 -15.30 -6.34
N PRO A 21 0.67 -15.17 -6.13
CA PRO A 21 -0.32 -15.34 -7.20
C PRO A 21 -0.18 -14.38 -8.39
N TYR A 22 0.55 -13.28 -8.21
CA TYR A 22 0.67 -12.18 -9.16
C TYR A 22 2.11 -11.80 -9.50
N GLY A 23 3.09 -12.63 -9.15
CA GLY A 23 4.51 -12.42 -9.53
C GLY A 23 5.46 -12.17 -8.36
N GLY A 24 4.99 -12.31 -7.12
CA GLY A 24 5.83 -12.30 -5.91
C GLY A 24 6.71 -13.55 -5.76
N GLY A 25 7.25 -13.72 -4.55
CA GLY A 25 8.20 -14.79 -4.22
C GLY A 25 7.56 -16.14 -3.97
N ASP A 26 8.11 -17.20 -4.57
CA ASP A 26 7.66 -18.55 -4.27
C ASP A 26 8.19 -19.02 -2.90
N ILE A 27 7.43 -19.91 -2.24
CA ILE A 27 7.78 -20.43 -0.92
C ILE A 27 9.17 -21.06 -0.85
N GLY A 28 9.64 -21.67 -1.94
CA GLY A 28 10.98 -22.26 -2.02
C GLY A 28 12.09 -21.21 -1.99
N GLU A 29 11.88 -20.07 -2.64
CA GLU A 29 12.85 -18.97 -2.68
C GLU A 29 12.90 -18.26 -1.32
N VAL A 30 11.74 -17.96 -0.73
CA VAL A 30 11.69 -17.33 0.60
C VAL A 30 12.29 -18.24 1.66
N ARG A 31 12.11 -19.57 1.58
CA ARG A 31 12.80 -20.53 2.45
C ARG A 31 14.32 -20.54 2.24
N ALA A 32 14.79 -20.43 1.00
CA ALA A 32 16.21 -20.34 0.71
C ALA A 32 16.82 -19.05 1.29
N ILE A 33 16.12 -17.93 1.13
CA ILE A 33 16.50 -16.64 1.74
C ILE A 33 16.56 -16.76 3.26
N ALA A 34 15.54 -17.35 3.90
CA ALA A 34 15.49 -17.52 5.34
C ALA A 34 16.68 -18.31 5.91
N GLY A 35 17.25 -19.24 5.13
CA GLY A 35 18.46 -19.98 5.51
C GLY A 35 19.73 -19.15 5.61
N GLU A 36 19.77 -17.97 4.97
CA GLU A 36 20.93 -17.06 4.94
C GLU A 36 20.80 -15.91 5.97
N VAL A 37 19.62 -15.70 6.53
CA VAL A 37 19.35 -14.59 7.47
C VAL A 37 19.69 -15.00 8.90
N LYS A 38 20.52 -14.19 9.56
CA LYS A 38 20.78 -14.35 10.99
C LYS A 38 19.59 -13.79 11.77
N PRO A 39 19.06 -14.52 12.77
CA PRO A 39 17.87 -14.08 13.50
C PRO A 39 17.99 -12.65 14.07
N GLY A 40 17.09 -11.77 13.66
CA GLY A 40 17.01 -10.38 14.12
C GLY A 40 18.07 -9.43 13.56
N ASP A 41 18.89 -9.87 12.60
CA ASP A 41 19.94 -9.05 11.96
C ASP A 41 19.46 -8.45 10.63
N ASP A 42 19.06 -7.18 10.67
CA ASP A 42 18.50 -6.43 9.53
C ASP A 42 19.48 -6.33 8.35
N ASP A 43 20.79 -6.29 8.61
CA ASP A 43 21.80 -6.26 7.55
C ASP A 43 21.82 -7.58 6.78
N SER A 44 21.74 -8.71 7.48
CA SER A 44 21.66 -10.03 6.83
C SER A 44 20.35 -10.22 6.08
N PHE A 45 19.24 -9.68 6.61
CA PHE A 45 17.93 -9.71 5.96
C PHE A 45 17.94 -8.94 4.64
N ALA A 46 18.36 -7.67 4.67
CA ALA A 46 18.45 -6.84 3.48
C ALA A 46 19.42 -7.44 2.44
N THR A 47 20.55 -7.98 2.89
CA THR A 47 21.55 -8.62 2.01
C THR A 47 20.99 -9.90 1.36
N ALA A 48 20.32 -10.76 2.12
CA ALA A 48 19.81 -12.04 1.61
C ALA A 48 18.71 -11.82 0.55
N PHE A 49 17.75 -10.92 0.81
CA PHE A 49 16.71 -10.59 -0.15
C PHE A 49 17.26 -9.90 -1.41
N SER A 50 18.14 -8.90 -1.26
CA SER A 50 18.76 -8.22 -2.42
C SER A 50 19.66 -9.15 -3.25
N THR A 51 20.36 -10.09 -2.61
CA THR A 51 21.14 -11.12 -3.31
C THR A 51 20.23 -12.04 -4.14
N MET A 52 19.09 -12.47 -3.59
CA MET A 52 18.13 -13.27 -4.35
C MET A 52 17.53 -12.46 -5.51
N ALA A 53 17.22 -11.19 -5.28
CA ALA A 53 16.73 -10.30 -6.33
C ALA A 53 17.74 -10.17 -7.48
N GLN A 54 19.04 -9.99 -7.18
CA GLN A 54 20.07 -9.90 -8.22
C GLN A 54 20.13 -11.17 -9.08
N ARG A 55 20.02 -12.36 -8.45
CA ARG A 55 19.98 -13.63 -9.20
C ARG A 55 18.79 -13.69 -10.18
N ARG A 56 17.64 -13.16 -9.78
CA ARG A 56 16.45 -13.05 -10.65
C ARG A 56 16.63 -11.99 -11.73
N ILE A 57 17.30 -10.87 -11.45
CA ILE A 57 17.65 -9.86 -12.47
C ILE A 57 18.56 -10.49 -13.54
N ASP A 58 19.62 -11.19 -13.14
CA ASP A 58 20.58 -11.82 -14.05
C ASP A 58 19.90 -12.89 -14.93
N GLU A 59 19.00 -13.68 -14.33
CA GLU A 59 18.18 -14.66 -15.03
C GLU A 59 17.22 -14.00 -16.03
N GLY A 60 16.57 -12.90 -15.62
CA GLY A 60 15.68 -12.12 -16.49
C GLY A 60 16.41 -11.48 -17.67
N ASP A 61 17.59 -10.90 -17.44
CA ASP A 61 18.45 -10.33 -18.48
C ASP A 61 18.90 -11.41 -19.48
N SER A 62 19.26 -12.60 -18.97
CA SER A 62 19.63 -13.75 -19.81
C SER A 62 18.45 -14.27 -20.63
N ALA A 63 17.27 -14.40 -20.02
CA ALA A 63 16.05 -14.81 -20.70
C ALA A 63 15.64 -13.82 -21.80
N LEU A 64 15.73 -12.52 -21.52
CA LEU A 64 15.41 -11.46 -22.48
C LEU A 64 16.35 -11.49 -23.68
N ALA A 65 17.66 -11.67 -23.46
CA ALA A 65 18.66 -11.78 -24.52
C ALA A 65 18.41 -12.97 -25.47
N LEU A 66 17.79 -14.05 -24.96
CA LEU A 66 17.40 -15.23 -25.73
C LEU A 66 15.99 -15.12 -26.35
N GLY A 67 15.28 -14.01 -26.12
CA GLY A 67 13.91 -13.80 -26.62
C GLY A 67 12.81 -14.42 -25.76
N HIS A 68 13.12 -14.96 -24.59
CA HIS A 68 12.16 -15.51 -23.62
C HIS A 68 11.51 -14.38 -22.80
N ARG A 69 10.66 -13.59 -23.46
CA ARG A 69 10.05 -12.36 -22.88
C ARG A 69 9.23 -12.62 -21.62
N GLU A 70 8.40 -13.66 -21.60
CA GLU A 70 7.55 -14.00 -20.44
C GLU A 70 8.41 -14.38 -19.22
N THR A 71 9.43 -15.21 -19.42
CA THR A 71 10.40 -15.55 -18.36
C THR A 71 11.12 -14.32 -17.83
N ALA A 72 11.54 -13.41 -18.70
CA ALA A 72 12.18 -12.17 -18.29
C ALA A 72 11.23 -11.28 -17.45
N HIS A 73 10.00 -11.11 -17.91
CA HIS A 73 8.95 -10.37 -17.19
C HIS A 73 8.75 -10.92 -15.77
N ASP A 74 8.57 -12.24 -15.64
CA ASP A 74 8.34 -12.88 -14.34
C ASP A 74 9.55 -12.77 -13.40
N CYS A 75 10.77 -12.89 -13.95
CA CYS A 75 11.99 -12.70 -13.19
C CYS A 75 12.12 -11.26 -12.65
N TYR A 76 11.80 -10.27 -13.47
CA TYR A 76 11.86 -8.87 -13.07
C TYR A 76 10.78 -8.50 -12.03
N LEU A 77 9.54 -8.96 -12.19
CA LEU A 77 8.51 -8.76 -11.16
C LEU A 77 8.95 -9.35 -9.81
N ARG A 78 9.46 -10.58 -9.85
CA ARG A 78 9.92 -11.27 -8.65
C ARG A 78 11.11 -10.58 -7.99
N ALA A 79 12.07 -10.13 -8.79
CA ALA A 79 13.20 -9.34 -8.30
C ALA A 79 12.73 -8.02 -7.65
N SER A 80 11.79 -7.29 -8.27
CA SER A 80 11.24 -6.07 -7.67
C SER A 80 10.52 -6.33 -6.34
N CYS A 81 9.83 -7.46 -6.20
CA CYS A 81 9.22 -7.86 -4.95
C CYS A 81 10.27 -8.07 -3.85
N PHE A 82 11.34 -8.83 -4.14
CA PHE A 82 12.41 -9.07 -3.17
C PHE A 82 13.18 -7.81 -2.79
N LEU A 83 13.39 -6.88 -3.72
CA LEU A 83 14.02 -5.59 -3.41
C LEU A 83 13.15 -4.73 -2.48
N GLY A 84 11.84 -4.70 -2.72
CA GLY A 84 10.86 -4.05 -1.84
C GLY A 84 10.96 -4.55 -0.40
N VAL A 85 10.92 -5.88 -0.25
CA VAL A 85 11.07 -6.53 1.05
C VAL A 85 12.43 -6.24 1.68
N ALA A 86 13.52 -6.22 0.91
CA ALA A 86 14.88 -6.05 1.43
C ALA A 86 15.08 -4.73 2.19
N TYR A 87 14.49 -3.63 1.73
CA TYR A 87 14.74 -2.31 2.32
C TYR A 87 13.76 -1.92 3.44
N HIS A 88 12.67 -2.65 3.67
CA HIS A 88 11.70 -2.30 4.71
C HIS A 88 12.33 -2.20 6.10
N VAL A 89 13.28 -3.08 6.43
CA VAL A 89 14.02 -3.06 7.70
C VAL A 89 14.96 -1.85 7.85
N LEU A 90 15.20 -1.10 6.77
CA LEU A 90 16.09 0.07 6.73
C LEU A 90 15.32 1.40 6.82
N TYR A 91 14.00 1.35 6.97
CA TYR A 91 13.15 2.53 7.09
C TYR A 91 13.55 3.40 8.28
N GLY A 92 13.41 4.71 8.13
CA GLY A 92 13.71 5.66 9.19
C GLY A 92 14.23 6.99 8.69
N THR A 93 14.46 7.86 9.67
CA THR A 93 15.15 9.14 9.48
C THR A 93 16.37 9.20 10.41
N PRO A 94 17.55 9.66 9.93
CA PRO A 94 17.85 10.02 8.54
C PRO A 94 17.75 8.82 7.59
N VAL A 95 17.42 9.08 6.33
CA VAL A 95 17.24 8.02 5.31
C VAL A 95 18.56 7.29 5.07
N ASP A 96 18.56 5.96 5.20
CA ASP A 96 19.73 5.12 4.91
C ASP A 96 20.04 5.15 3.41
N PRO A 97 21.27 5.47 2.96
CA PRO A 97 21.64 5.43 1.55
C PRO A 97 21.36 4.09 0.86
N ARG A 98 21.48 2.97 1.59
CA ARG A 98 21.21 1.62 1.07
C ARG A 98 19.72 1.45 0.74
N LEU A 99 18.84 2.08 1.50
CA LEU A 99 17.40 2.09 1.20
C LEU A 99 17.18 2.77 -0.15
N VAL A 100 17.77 3.95 -0.37
CA VAL A 100 17.65 4.69 -1.64
C VAL A 100 18.18 3.87 -2.82
N GLU A 101 19.35 3.24 -2.67
CA GLU A 101 19.95 2.38 -3.70
C GLU A 101 19.06 1.17 -4.04
N LEU A 102 18.53 0.48 -3.03
CA LEU A 102 17.65 -0.67 -3.22
C LEU A 102 16.30 -0.27 -3.84
N PHE A 103 15.73 0.86 -3.42
CA PHE A 103 14.50 1.40 -4.00
C PHE A 103 14.69 1.80 -5.47
N GLN A 104 15.80 2.44 -5.83
CA GLN A 104 16.10 2.76 -7.23
C GLN A 104 16.27 1.51 -8.08
N LEU A 105 16.96 0.50 -7.57
CA LEU A 105 17.09 -0.79 -8.25
C LEU A 105 15.74 -1.50 -8.39
N GLN A 106 14.88 -1.42 -7.36
CA GLN A 106 13.53 -1.96 -7.41
C GLN A 106 12.75 -1.34 -8.55
N MET A 107 12.67 -0.01 -8.59
CA MET A 107 11.86 0.70 -9.57
C MET A 107 12.40 0.54 -11.00
N ALA A 108 13.73 0.50 -11.18
CA ALA A 108 14.33 0.19 -12.48
C ALA A 108 14.01 -1.24 -12.94
N THR A 109 14.05 -2.21 -12.02
CA THR A 109 13.72 -3.61 -12.32
C THR A 109 12.23 -3.79 -12.59
N PHE A 110 11.38 -3.13 -11.82
CA PHE A 110 9.94 -3.10 -12.03
C PHE A 110 9.59 -2.47 -13.39
N GLU A 111 10.25 -1.38 -13.77
CA GLU A 111 10.08 -0.77 -15.10
C GLU A 111 10.44 -1.75 -16.22
N LYS A 112 11.52 -2.54 -16.09
CA LYS A 112 11.84 -3.61 -17.06
C LYS A 112 10.69 -4.60 -17.23
N ALA A 113 10.05 -5.01 -16.12
CA ALA A 113 8.86 -5.87 -16.19
C ALA A 113 7.70 -5.18 -16.93
N LEU A 114 7.39 -3.94 -16.56
CA LEU A 114 6.31 -3.17 -17.17
C LEU A 114 6.49 -2.91 -18.68
N MET A 115 7.73 -2.77 -19.16
CA MET A 115 8.05 -2.62 -20.58
C MET A 115 7.88 -3.92 -21.38
N LEU A 116 7.78 -5.07 -20.72
CA LEU A 116 7.55 -6.36 -21.35
C LEU A 116 6.06 -6.72 -21.49
N LEU A 117 5.17 -5.94 -20.88
CA LEU A 117 3.73 -6.04 -21.10
C LEU A 117 3.38 -5.80 -22.57
N ASP A 118 2.21 -6.30 -22.98
CA ASP A 118 1.66 -6.08 -24.32
C ASP A 118 0.25 -5.46 -24.23
N PRO A 119 0.11 -4.14 -24.50
CA PRO A 119 1.18 -3.20 -24.85
C PRO A 119 2.04 -2.83 -23.62
N PRO A 120 3.26 -2.29 -23.83
CA PRO A 120 4.11 -1.78 -22.75
C PRO A 120 3.41 -0.70 -21.93
N ALA A 121 3.75 -0.60 -20.65
CA ALA A 121 3.26 0.49 -19.80
C ALA A 121 3.74 1.86 -20.29
N GLU A 122 2.99 2.90 -19.96
CA GLU A 122 3.30 4.29 -20.28
C GLU A 122 3.62 5.05 -18.98
N LYS A 123 4.73 5.80 -18.94
CA LYS A 123 4.98 6.75 -17.85
C LYS A 123 3.97 7.88 -17.96
N VAL A 124 3.29 8.18 -16.86
CA VAL A 124 2.33 9.28 -16.79
C VAL A 124 2.92 10.41 -15.99
N ASP A 125 2.74 11.60 -16.53
CA ASP A 125 3.31 12.81 -15.99
C ASP A 125 2.26 13.58 -15.19
N VAL A 126 2.33 13.54 -13.85
CA VAL A 126 1.31 14.12 -12.95
C VAL A 126 1.88 15.34 -12.22
N PRO A 127 1.60 16.58 -12.65
CA PRO A 127 2.03 17.78 -11.96
C PRO A 127 1.43 17.87 -10.55
N TYR A 128 2.25 18.16 -9.53
CA TYR A 128 1.77 18.20 -8.15
C TYR A 128 2.60 19.14 -7.26
N GLU A 129 1.99 20.23 -6.77
CA GLU A 129 2.55 21.13 -5.73
C GLU A 129 4.07 21.44 -5.81
N GLY A 130 4.60 21.73 -7.01
CA GLY A 130 6.01 22.07 -7.20
C GLY A 130 6.95 20.86 -7.39
N THR A 131 6.42 19.64 -7.31
CA THR A 131 7.04 18.39 -7.73
C THR A 131 6.11 17.64 -8.72
N ARG A 132 6.28 16.31 -8.85
CA ARG A 132 5.51 15.44 -9.73
C ARG A 132 5.20 14.12 -9.04
N ILE A 133 3.97 13.65 -9.14
CA ILE A 133 3.60 12.30 -8.69
C ILE A 133 4.08 11.30 -9.77
N PRO A 134 4.97 10.35 -9.45
CA PRO A 134 5.34 9.30 -10.39
C PRO A 134 4.16 8.36 -10.61
N ALA A 135 3.87 8.04 -11.87
CA ALA A 135 2.78 7.14 -12.23
C ALA A 135 3.07 6.31 -13.48
N TYR A 136 2.48 5.11 -13.54
CA TYR A 136 2.50 4.23 -14.71
C TYR A 136 1.08 3.86 -15.11
N PHE A 137 0.77 4.06 -16.40
CA PHE A 137 -0.48 3.62 -17.02
C PHE A 137 -0.28 2.30 -17.74
N LEU A 138 -1.05 1.30 -17.34
CA LEU A 138 -0.99 -0.05 -17.87
C LEU A 138 -2.31 -0.33 -18.60
N ARG A 139 -2.23 -0.62 -19.89
CA ARG A 139 -3.41 -0.95 -20.69
C ARG A 139 -3.74 -2.43 -20.54
N ALA A 140 -4.96 -2.75 -20.11
CA ALA A 140 -5.49 -4.09 -20.30
C ALA A 140 -5.43 -4.52 -21.79
N ALA A 141 -5.04 -5.77 -22.00
CA ALA A 141 -4.93 -6.38 -23.32
C ALA A 141 -6.29 -6.55 -24.04
N GLY A 142 -6.23 -6.84 -25.34
CA GLY A 142 -7.36 -7.14 -26.22
C GLY A 142 -8.04 -5.91 -26.80
N ASP A 143 -9.05 -6.12 -27.66
CA ASP A 143 -9.92 -5.07 -28.21
C ASP A 143 -11.31 -5.18 -27.58
N ARG A 144 -11.69 -4.19 -26.76
CA ARG A 144 -12.99 -4.13 -26.05
C ARG A 144 -13.62 -2.74 -26.24
N GLY A 145 -13.33 -2.12 -27.37
CA GLY A 145 -13.76 -0.76 -27.68
C GLY A 145 -12.73 0.31 -27.34
N SER A 146 -13.02 1.54 -27.79
CA SER A 146 -12.09 2.67 -27.78
C SER A 146 -11.93 3.38 -26.44
N ARG A 147 -12.79 3.10 -25.44
CA ARG A 147 -12.70 3.63 -24.08
C ARG A 147 -13.04 2.58 -23.03
N ARG A 148 -12.16 2.34 -22.06
CA ARG A 148 -12.30 1.33 -21.02
C ARG A 148 -12.29 1.95 -19.61
N PRO A 149 -12.87 1.26 -18.61
CA PRO A 149 -12.70 1.65 -17.22
C PRO A 149 -11.22 1.60 -16.83
N VAL A 150 -10.83 2.49 -15.92
CA VAL A 150 -9.52 2.51 -15.29
C VAL A 150 -9.68 2.34 -13.79
N VAL A 151 -8.81 1.55 -13.17
CA VAL A 151 -8.65 1.52 -11.71
C VAL A 151 -7.40 2.29 -11.34
N LEU A 152 -7.57 3.34 -10.55
CA LEU A 152 -6.47 3.99 -9.84
C LEU A 152 -6.13 3.10 -8.66
N VAL A 153 -4.89 2.64 -8.58
CA VAL A 153 -4.46 1.72 -7.52
C VAL A 153 -3.50 2.49 -6.62
N GLY A 154 -4.02 2.89 -5.46
CA GLY A 154 -3.26 3.53 -4.40
C GLY A 154 -2.50 2.52 -3.54
N GLY A 155 -1.67 3.07 -2.66
CA GLY A 155 -0.96 2.34 -1.63
C GLY A 155 -1.28 2.88 -0.25
N GLY A 156 -1.03 2.06 0.76
CA GLY A 156 -1.21 2.42 2.15
C GLY A 156 0.02 3.12 2.75
N TRP A 157 0.36 2.71 3.97
CA TRP A 157 1.38 3.38 4.78
C TRP A 157 2.81 3.04 4.34
N ASP A 158 3.07 1.88 3.76
CA ASP A 158 4.42 1.31 3.55
C ASP A 158 4.64 0.62 2.19
N SER A 159 3.63 0.59 1.32
CA SER A 159 3.72 0.08 -0.05
C SER A 159 4.18 1.13 -1.07
N ALA A 160 4.84 0.69 -2.15
CA ALA A 160 5.07 1.49 -3.36
C ALA A 160 4.32 0.90 -4.57
N MET A 161 4.43 1.54 -5.74
CA MET A 161 3.76 1.10 -6.98
C MET A 161 4.02 -0.37 -7.35
N ALA A 162 5.21 -0.92 -7.05
CA ALA A 162 5.55 -2.31 -7.33
C ALA A 162 4.67 -3.27 -6.50
N GLU A 163 4.54 -3.03 -5.19
CA GLU A 163 3.67 -3.81 -4.32
C GLU A 163 2.19 -3.61 -4.68
N ASN A 164 1.78 -2.39 -5.02
CA ASN A 164 0.40 -2.11 -5.45
C ASN A 164 0.03 -2.86 -6.74
N HIS A 165 0.98 -3.00 -7.67
CA HIS A 165 0.80 -3.81 -8.86
C HIS A 165 0.63 -5.30 -8.52
N LEU A 166 1.52 -5.85 -7.69
CA LEU A 166 1.47 -7.26 -7.29
C LEU A 166 0.23 -7.57 -6.43
N GLY A 167 -0.18 -6.64 -5.57
CA GLY A 167 -1.30 -6.80 -4.64
C GLY A 167 -2.67 -6.69 -5.30
N PHE A 168 -2.83 -5.86 -6.33
CA PHE A 168 -4.12 -5.64 -7.00
C PHE A 168 -4.02 -5.35 -8.51
N GLY A 169 -3.06 -4.51 -8.93
CA GLY A 169 -2.97 -4.03 -10.31
C GLY A 169 -2.90 -5.13 -11.38
N ALA A 170 -2.10 -6.18 -11.13
CA ALA A 170 -1.99 -7.34 -12.02
C ALA A 170 -3.33 -8.10 -12.15
N ALA A 171 -4.09 -8.23 -11.06
CA ALA A 171 -5.40 -8.87 -11.08
C ALA A 171 -6.42 -8.04 -11.87
N ALA A 172 -6.44 -6.72 -11.66
CA ALA A 172 -7.31 -5.79 -12.38
C ALA A 172 -7.02 -5.80 -13.90
N LEU A 173 -5.75 -5.80 -14.30
CA LEU A 173 -5.34 -5.90 -15.71
C LEU A 173 -5.83 -7.21 -16.35
N ARG A 174 -5.66 -8.35 -15.66
CA ARG A 174 -6.16 -9.66 -16.12
C ARG A 174 -7.69 -9.67 -16.28
N ARG A 175 -8.41 -8.85 -15.52
CA ARG A 175 -9.87 -8.69 -15.61
C ARG A 175 -10.33 -7.74 -16.73
N GLY A 176 -9.40 -7.00 -17.34
CA GLY A 176 -9.67 -6.14 -18.49
C GLY A 176 -9.76 -4.64 -18.16
N TYR A 177 -9.42 -4.24 -16.93
CA TYR A 177 -9.32 -2.84 -16.54
C TYR A 177 -8.00 -2.22 -17.00
N HIS A 178 -8.04 -0.99 -17.48
CA HIS A 178 -6.83 -0.18 -17.43
C HIS A 178 -6.43 0.04 -15.96
N VAL A 179 -5.14 0.17 -15.70
CA VAL A 179 -4.62 0.42 -14.35
C VAL A 179 -3.72 1.65 -14.37
N LEU A 180 -3.91 2.56 -13.42
CA LEU A 180 -2.97 3.64 -13.16
C LEU A 180 -2.36 3.43 -11.77
N LEU A 181 -1.08 3.09 -11.75
CA LEU A 181 -0.26 3.00 -10.54
C LEU A 181 0.33 4.38 -10.24
N PHE A 182 0.39 4.78 -8.98
CA PHE A 182 1.02 6.02 -8.55
C PHE A 182 1.53 5.90 -7.11
N ASP A 183 2.54 6.71 -6.76
CA ASP A 183 2.98 6.92 -5.37
C ASP A 183 2.81 8.40 -4.98
N GLY A 184 2.05 8.68 -3.92
CA GLY A 184 1.84 10.03 -3.42
C GLY A 184 2.88 10.49 -2.39
N PRO A 185 2.71 11.69 -1.79
CA PRO A 185 3.49 12.12 -0.62
C PRO A 185 3.47 11.05 0.47
N GLY A 186 4.60 10.82 1.13
CA GLY A 186 4.73 9.74 2.13
C GLY A 186 4.96 8.35 1.55
N GLN A 187 5.00 8.20 0.22
CA GLN A 187 5.11 6.92 -0.48
C GLN A 187 6.24 6.96 -1.52
N GLY A 188 6.83 5.79 -1.78
CA GLY A 188 7.85 5.57 -2.82
C GLY A 188 8.88 6.69 -2.93
N LYS A 189 9.09 7.16 -4.17
CA LYS A 189 10.08 8.20 -4.52
C LYS A 189 9.89 9.49 -3.72
N LEU A 190 8.65 9.93 -3.54
CA LEU A 190 8.36 11.22 -2.92
C LEU A 190 8.77 11.27 -1.45
N LEU A 191 8.67 10.15 -0.71
CA LEU A 191 9.21 10.07 0.64
C LEU A 191 10.71 9.75 0.64
N ILE A 192 11.12 8.72 -0.10
CA ILE A 192 12.46 8.13 0.00
C ILE A 192 13.54 9.07 -0.54
N GLU A 193 13.29 9.71 -1.67
CA GLU A 193 14.28 10.57 -2.34
C GLU A 193 14.04 12.06 -2.11
N GLU A 194 12.77 12.47 -1.99
CA GLU A 194 12.37 13.88 -1.90
C GLU A 194 11.97 14.32 -0.48
N GLY A 195 11.81 13.38 0.45
CA GLY A 195 11.49 13.67 1.86
C GLY A 195 10.10 14.29 2.07
N LEU A 196 9.18 14.12 1.13
CA LEU A 196 7.83 14.66 1.20
C LEU A 196 6.96 13.79 2.12
N PRO A 197 6.50 14.31 3.27
CA PRO A 197 5.73 13.52 4.22
C PRO A 197 4.32 13.22 3.70
N LEU A 198 3.72 12.20 4.29
CA LEU A 198 2.35 11.81 4.07
C LEU A 198 1.40 12.92 4.52
N ARG A 199 0.23 12.99 3.87
CA ARG A 199 -0.83 13.96 4.19
C ARG A 199 -2.18 13.27 4.33
N HIS A 200 -2.97 13.73 5.28
CA HIS A 200 -4.31 13.19 5.55
C HIS A 200 -5.34 13.62 4.50
N ASP A 201 -5.20 14.80 3.87
CA ASP A 201 -6.14 15.37 2.90
C ASP A 201 -5.90 14.85 1.47
N TRP A 202 -6.12 13.54 1.29
CA TRP A 202 -5.78 12.79 0.08
C TRP A 202 -6.52 13.23 -1.19
N GLU A 203 -7.59 14.01 -1.08
CA GLU A 203 -8.24 14.63 -2.24
C GLU A 203 -7.26 15.50 -3.05
N LYS A 204 -6.24 16.09 -2.40
CA LYS A 204 -5.21 16.89 -3.08
C LYS A 204 -4.35 16.05 -4.02
N VAL A 205 -4.13 14.79 -3.67
CA VAL A 205 -3.36 13.83 -4.47
C VAL A 205 -4.25 13.25 -5.57
N ILE A 206 -5.41 12.73 -5.20
CA ILE A 206 -6.28 12.00 -6.14
C ILE A 206 -6.88 12.91 -7.21
N THR A 207 -7.21 14.17 -6.90
CA THR A 207 -7.66 15.12 -7.93
C THR A 207 -6.58 15.33 -9.00
N ALA A 208 -5.31 15.47 -8.62
CA ALA A 208 -4.20 15.63 -9.58
C ALA A 208 -4.00 14.35 -10.42
N VAL A 209 -4.10 13.18 -9.80
CA VAL A 209 -4.00 11.88 -10.49
C VAL A 209 -5.16 11.71 -11.49
N ILE A 210 -6.39 12.06 -11.11
CA ILE A 210 -7.56 12.01 -12.01
C ILE A 210 -7.42 13.02 -13.15
N ASP A 211 -6.94 14.24 -12.88
CA ASP A 211 -6.70 15.26 -13.91
C ASP A 211 -5.74 14.76 -14.99
N ALA A 212 -4.68 14.05 -14.60
CA ALA A 212 -3.78 13.40 -15.54
C ALA A 212 -4.45 12.21 -16.25
N ALA A 213 -5.17 11.36 -15.52
CA ALA A 213 -5.82 10.17 -16.07
C ALA A 213 -6.83 10.50 -17.18
N VAL A 214 -7.68 11.50 -16.98
CA VAL A 214 -8.71 11.87 -17.99
C VAL A 214 -8.12 12.38 -19.31
N GLY A 215 -6.85 12.77 -19.32
CA GLY A 215 -6.12 13.17 -20.52
C GLY A 215 -5.57 11.99 -21.35
N ILE A 216 -5.59 10.77 -20.81
CA ILE A 216 -5.01 9.58 -21.47
C ILE A 216 -6.01 9.00 -22.47
N GLU A 217 -5.58 8.84 -23.72
CA GLU A 217 -6.37 8.18 -24.76
C GLU A 217 -6.75 6.75 -24.35
N GLY A 218 -8.01 6.39 -24.48
CA GLY A 218 -8.53 5.07 -24.13
C GLY A 218 -9.17 4.97 -22.75
N ILE A 219 -9.01 5.98 -21.89
CA ILE A 219 -9.72 6.03 -20.60
C ILE A 219 -11.15 6.55 -20.79
N ASN A 220 -12.11 5.87 -20.16
CA ASN A 220 -13.46 6.39 -19.99
C ASN A 220 -13.53 7.25 -18.71
N PRO A 221 -13.71 8.58 -18.81
CA PRO A 221 -13.72 9.47 -17.65
C PRO A 221 -14.92 9.21 -16.71
N ASP A 222 -15.99 8.58 -17.20
CA ASP A 222 -17.17 8.25 -16.40
C ASP A 222 -17.03 6.90 -15.67
N ARG A 223 -15.91 6.18 -15.86
CA ARG A 223 -15.65 4.85 -15.31
C ARG A 223 -14.27 4.75 -14.66
N ILE A 224 -13.97 5.70 -13.78
CA ILE A 224 -12.76 5.73 -12.96
C ILE A 224 -13.08 5.09 -11.61
N ALA A 225 -12.52 3.92 -11.34
CA ALA A 225 -12.54 3.34 -10.00
C ALA A 225 -11.31 3.81 -9.21
N PHE A 226 -11.49 4.00 -7.90
CA PHE A 226 -10.37 4.18 -6.98
C PHE A 226 -10.35 3.01 -6.00
N TYR A 227 -9.26 2.25 -6.06
CA TYR A 227 -8.95 1.16 -5.14
C TYR A 227 -7.77 1.59 -4.28
N ASP A 228 -7.92 1.51 -2.96
CA ASP A 228 -6.83 1.76 -2.03
C ASP A 228 -6.92 0.83 -0.81
N TRP A 229 -5.75 0.48 -0.27
CA TRP A 229 -5.61 -0.57 0.74
C TRP A 229 -4.80 -0.17 1.97
N SER A 230 -4.97 -0.92 3.07
CA SER A 230 -4.41 -0.60 4.38
C SER A 230 -4.85 0.81 4.81
N LEU A 231 -3.93 1.76 4.98
CA LEU A 231 -4.25 3.18 5.20
C LEU A 231 -5.14 3.76 4.10
N GLY A 232 -5.07 3.21 2.88
CA GLY A 232 -5.97 3.48 1.78
C GLY A 232 -7.45 3.38 2.14
N GLY A 233 -7.77 2.55 3.13
CA GLY A 233 -9.05 2.47 3.81
C GLY A 233 -9.64 3.79 4.34
N TYR A 234 -8.76 4.74 4.68
CA TYR A 234 -9.10 6.12 5.04
C TYR A 234 -8.90 7.07 3.87
N LEU A 235 -7.80 6.91 3.11
CA LEU A 235 -7.46 7.79 1.99
C LEU A 235 -8.51 7.78 0.88
N ALA A 236 -9.08 6.61 0.55
CA ALA A 236 -10.10 6.49 -0.48
C ALA A 236 -11.41 7.21 -0.12
N PRO A 237 -12.03 6.96 1.05
CA PRO A 237 -13.19 7.72 1.48
C PRO A 237 -12.91 9.22 1.63
N ARG A 238 -11.70 9.58 2.11
CA ARG A 238 -11.26 10.98 2.17
C ARG A 238 -11.27 11.64 0.80
N ALA A 239 -10.68 11.00 -0.20
CA ALA A 239 -10.69 11.52 -1.57
C ALA A 239 -12.12 11.61 -2.14
N ALA A 240 -12.92 10.55 -2.00
CA ALA A 240 -14.28 10.47 -2.56
C ALA A 240 -15.27 11.48 -1.95
N ALA A 241 -14.98 12.01 -0.76
CA ALA A 241 -15.75 13.08 -0.15
C ALA A 241 -15.62 14.42 -0.91
N PHE A 242 -14.54 14.63 -1.67
CA PHE A 242 -14.24 15.89 -2.37
C PHE A 242 -14.07 15.75 -3.88
N GLU A 243 -13.70 14.56 -4.38
CA GLU A 243 -13.46 14.28 -5.79
C GLU A 243 -14.57 13.37 -6.35
N HIS A 244 -15.57 14.00 -6.97
CA HIS A 244 -16.80 13.32 -7.39
C HIS A 244 -16.73 12.68 -8.78
N ARG A 245 -15.57 12.72 -9.45
CA ARG A 245 -15.34 11.96 -10.71
C ARG A 245 -15.06 10.47 -10.47
N ILE A 246 -14.84 10.07 -9.22
CA ILE A 246 -14.71 8.65 -8.85
C ILE A 246 -16.06 7.97 -9.09
N ALA A 247 -16.10 6.99 -9.98
CA ALA A 247 -17.30 6.24 -10.36
C ALA A 247 -17.54 5.03 -9.44
N ALA A 248 -16.49 4.48 -8.84
CA ALA A 248 -16.58 3.41 -7.84
C ALA A 248 -15.39 3.51 -6.87
N MET A 249 -15.63 3.29 -5.59
CA MET A 249 -14.58 3.34 -4.55
C MET A 249 -14.50 2.02 -3.79
N VAL A 250 -13.28 1.53 -3.58
CA VAL A 250 -12.99 0.41 -2.68
C VAL A 250 -12.08 0.91 -1.56
N ALA A 251 -12.50 0.72 -0.31
CA ALA A 251 -11.70 0.99 0.87
C ALA A 251 -11.36 -0.35 1.57
N ASP A 252 -10.09 -0.74 1.53
CA ASP A 252 -9.65 -2.10 1.85
C ASP A 252 -8.56 -2.19 2.94
N PRO A 253 -8.89 -2.29 4.25
CA PRO A 253 -10.22 -2.29 4.84
C PRO A 253 -10.77 -0.87 5.05
N GLY A 254 -12.08 -0.72 5.26
CA GLY A 254 -12.65 0.60 5.55
C GLY A 254 -12.16 1.19 6.88
N GLN A 255 -11.81 2.48 6.88
CA GLN A 255 -11.38 3.20 8.08
C GLN A 255 -12.01 4.60 8.17
N ILE A 256 -12.70 4.89 9.28
CA ILE A 256 -13.29 6.22 9.55
C ILE A 256 -12.43 7.10 10.46
N ASP A 257 -11.73 6.48 11.41
CA ASP A 257 -10.92 7.16 12.42
C ASP A 257 -9.62 6.37 12.65
N VAL A 258 -8.53 6.82 12.02
CA VAL A 258 -7.20 6.23 12.17
C VAL A 258 -6.54 6.78 13.44
N GLY A 259 -6.67 8.09 13.68
CA GLY A 259 -6.11 8.75 14.88
C GLY A 259 -6.62 8.16 16.20
N GLY A 260 -7.91 7.81 16.27
CA GLY A 260 -8.52 7.15 17.42
C GLY A 260 -7.89 5.80 17.75
N LYS A 261 -7.36 5.07 16.75
CA LYS A 261 -6.66 3.78 16.96
C LYS A 261 -5.33 3.99 17.65
N PHE A 262 -4.58 5.04 17.29
CA PHE A 262 -3.35 5.41 18.00
C PHE A 262 -3.63 5.84 19.44
N THR A 263 -4.69 6.60 19.68
CA THR A 263 -5.16 6.92 21.05
C THR A 263 -5.49 5.64 21.84
N GLY A 264 -6.16 4.66 21.21
CA GLY A 264 -6.43 3.36 21.81
C GLY A 264 -5.15 2.56 22.13
N MET A 265 -4.15 2.61 21.25
CA MET A 265 -2.84 2.00 21.48
C MET A 265 -2.14 2.59 22.70
N LEU A 266 -2.14 3.93 22.86
CA LEU A 266 -1.56 4.57 24.04
C LEU A 266 -2.25 4.17 25.34
N ARG A 267 -3.58 3.98 25.31
CA ARG A 267 -4.32 3.43 26.45
C ARG A 267 -3.84 2.01 26.81
N MET A 268 -3.65 1.15 25.81
CA MET A 268 -3.12 -0.21 26.03
C MET A 268 -1.69 -0.20 26.57
N MET A 269 -0.91 0.84 26.27
CA MET A 269 0.44 1.06 26.82
C MET A 269 0.44 1.67 28.23
N GLY A 270 -0.74 1.84 28.85
CA GLY A 270 -0.86 2.24 30.24
C GLY A 270 -1.10 3.73 30.48
N LEU A 271 -1.44 4.51 29.45
CA LEU A 271 -1.94 5.87 29.67
C LEU A 271 -3.39 5.84 30.16
N ASN A 272 -3.65 6.60 31.24
CA ASN A 272 -4.99 6.75 31.80
C ASN A 272 -5.77 7.87 31.09
N ASP A 273 -7.06 8.02 31.39
CA ASP A 273 -7.91 9.01 30.72
C ASP A 273 -7.47 10.47 30.99
N GLN A 274 -6.80 10.76 32.11
CA GLN A 274 -6.26 12.10 32.37
C GLN A 274 -5.08 12.42 31.46
N ALA A 275 -4.21 11.44 31.20
CA ALA A 275 -3.11 11.58 30.25
C ALA A 275 -3.63 11.72 28.81
N LEU A 276 -4.57 10.85 28.41
CA LEU A 276 -5.15 10.86 27.07
C LEU A 276 -5.93 12.16 26.78
N ALA A 277 -6.53 12.79 27.80
CA ALA A 277 -7.21 14.07 27.66
C ALA A 277 -6.28 15.24 27.34
N LYS A 278 -4.96 15.09 27.52
CA LYS A 278 -3.96 16.12 27.18
C LYS A 278 -3.46 16.02 25.74
N LEU A 279 -3.81 14.96 25.01
CA LEU A 279 -3.36 14.78 23.63
C LEU A 279 -3.70 16.01 22.77
N PRO A 280 -2.78 16.43 21.86
CA PRO A 280 -1.56 15.73 21.50
C PRO A 280 -0.36 15.95 22.45
N GLU A 281 -0.48 16.80 23.47
CA GLU A 281 0.61 17.12 24.39
C GLU A 281 0.73 16.06 25.49
N LEU A 282 1.72 15.18 25.39
CA LEU A 282 2.09 14.26 26.46
C LEU A 282 3.06 14.94 27.43
N ASP A 283 2.90 14.66 28.73
CA ASP A 283 3.93 15.02 29.68
C ASP A 283 5.15 14.09 29.55
N ALA A 284 6.31 14.57 30.01
CA ALA A 284 7.57 13.87 29.81
C ALA A 284 7.59 12.47 30.43
N ASP A 285 6.88 12.26 31.54
CA ASP A 285 6.82 10.96 32.22
C ASP A 285 5.96 9.96 31.43
N ASP A 286 4.81 10.40 30.90
CA ASP A 286 3.94 9.58 30.07
C ASP A 286 4.58 9.26 28.72
N GLU A 287 5.23 10.24 28.08
CA GLU A 287 6.00 10.02 26.85
C GLU A 287 7.15 9.03 27.08
N GLN A 288 7.94 9.21 28.14
CA GLN A 288 9.03 8.29 28.49
C GLN A 288 8.50 6.86 28.73
N ARG A 289 7.34 6.71 29.40
CA ARG A 289 6.71 5.41 29.62
C ARG A 289 6.35 4.72 28.31
N VAL A 290 5.63 5.42 27.44
CA VAL A 290 5.21 4.90 26.13
C VAL A 290 6.41 4.55 25.27
N MET A 291 7.40 5.44 25.18
CA MET A 291 8.61 5.22 24.38
C MET A 291 9.48 4.09 24.92
N THR A 292 9.46 3.81 26.22
CA THR A 292 10.14 2.63 26.79
C THR A 292 9.52 1.34 26.27
N ILE A 293 8.19 1.26 26.21
CA ILE A 293 7.47 0.09 25.68
C ILE A 293 7.76 -0.06 24.18
N ILE A 294 7.60 1.02 23.41
CA ILE A 294 7.82 1.03 21.96
C ILE A 294 9.25 0.58 21.61
N ASN A 295 10.27 1.11 22.30
CA ASN A 295 11.66 0.77 22.02
C ASN A 295 12.05 -0.64 22.49
N SER A 296 11.28 -1.25 23.38
CA SER A 296 11.52 -2.63 23.86
C SER A 296 11.00 -3.71 22.91
N ASP A 297 10.17 -3.34 21.93
CA ASP A 297 9.54 -4.25 20.97
C ASP A 297 9.92 -3.84 19.53
N ARG A 298 10.50 -4.76 18.76
CA ARG A 298 10.99 -4.45 17.41
C ARG A 298 9.86 -4.06 16.44
N SER A 299 8.71 -4.72 16.52
CA SER A 299 7.56 -4.45 15.66
C SER A 299 6.96 -3.09 15.97
N LEU A 300 6.79 -2.74 17.25
CA LEU A 300 6.31 -1.40 17.65
C LEU A 300 7.31 -0.31 17.28
N ARG A 301 8.61 -0.52 17.52
CA ARG A 301 9.65 0.43 17.14
C ARG A 301 9.66 0.67 15.63
N TRP A 302 9.51 -0.38 14.83
CA TRP A 302 9.43 -0.23 13.38
C TRP A 302 8.17 0.57 12.98
N LYS A 303 6.99 0.17 13.46
CA LYS A 303 5.70 0.77 13.08
C LYS A 303 5.60 2.25 13.50
N ILE A 304 6.00 2.58 14.72
CA ILE A 304 5.83 3.93 15.27
C ILE A 304 7.02 4.83 14.99
N VAL A 305 8.25 4.37 15.25
CA VAL A 305 9.44 5.24 15.18
C VAL A 305 10.03 5.23 13.77
N GLN A 306 10.37 4.06 13.23
CA GLN A 306 11.04 3.99 11.94
C GLN A 306 10.12 4.42 10.80
N ARG A 307 8.88 3.94 10.78
CA ARG A 307 7.92 4.27 9.75
C ARG A 307 7.00 5.43 10.13
N GLY A 308 6.31 5.32 11.28
CA GLY A 308 5.32 6.31 11.71
C GLY A 308 5.87 7.74 11.76
N PHE A 309 6.93 7.97 12.52
CA PHE A 309 7.53 9.31 12.67
C PHE A 309 8.11 9.81 11.35
N TRP A 310 8.88 8.98 10.65
CA TRP A 310 9.51 9.36 9.39
C TRP A 310 8.48 9.79 8.33
N THR A 311 7.47 8.96 8.09
CA THR A 311 6.44 9.22 7.07
C THR A 311 5.59 10.45 7.39
N ASN A 312 5.47 10.83 8.67
CA ASN A 312 4.65 11.97 9.11
C ASN A 312 5.49 13.20 9.51
N ASN A 313 6.81 13.16 9.31
CA ASN A 313 7.73 14.21 9.75
C ASN A 313 7.59 14.58 11.24
N ALA A 314 7.32 13.57 12.08
CA ALA A 314 7.26 13.73 13.52
C ALA A 314 8.64 13.47 14.16
N THR A 315 8.91 14.14 15.28
CA THR A 315 10.19 14.03 16.00
C THR A 315 10.05 13.35 17.37
N ASP A 316 8.82 13.22 17.84
CA ASP A 316 8.45 12.76 19.18
C ASP A 316 7.00 12.29 19.19
N MET A 317 6.54 11.72 20.30
CA MET A 317 5.17 11.21 20.38
C MET A 317 4.13 12.32 20.29
N SER A 318 4.41 13.51 20.82
CA SER A 318 3.46 14.61 20.82
C SER A 318 3.19 15.15 19.41
N SER A 319 4.24 15.40 18.63
CA SER A 319 4.15 15.78 17.22
C SER A 319 3.50 14.68 16.37
N TYR A 320 3.79 13.41 16.65
CA TYR A 320 3.14 12.30 15.96
C TYR A 320 1.64 12.23 16.25
N MET A 321 1.24 12.36 17.52
CA MET A 321 -0.18 12.37 17.89
C MET A 321 -0.92 13.62 17.36
N ALA A 322 -0.23 14.76 17.26
CA ALA A 322 -0.79 15.97 16.64
C ALA A 322 -1.08 15.76 15.16
N GLU A 323 -0.21 15.04 14.44
CA GLU A 323 -0.49 14.64 13.06
C GLU A 323 -1.64 13.62 13.02
N MET A 324 -1.57 12.54 13.81
CA MET A 324 -2.57 11.47 13.80
C MET A 324 -3.99 11.96 14.14
N ALA A 325 -4.13 13.04 14.93
CA ALA A 325 -5.42 13.66 15.22
C ALA A 325 -6.17 14.18 13.97
N LYS A 326 -5.46 14.41 12.85
CA LYS A 326 -6.05 14.84 11.57
C LYS A 326 -6.64 13.69 10.77
N TRP A 327 -6.27 12.45 11.09
CA TRP A 327 -6.61 11.25 10.31
C TRP A 327 -7.97 10.67 10.72
N LYS A 328 -9.02 11.47 10.52
CA LYS A 328 -10.41 11.13 10.80
C LYS A 328 -11.34 11.78 9.79
N LEU A 329 -12.40 11.08 9.41
CA LEU A 329 -13.49 11.64 8.62
C LEU A 329 -14.56 12.19 9.56
N ASP A 330 -15.02 13.41 9.31
CA ASP A 330 -16.20 13.95 9.98
C ASP A 330 -17.49 13.48 9.30
N ALA A 331 -18.63 13.71 9.96
CA ALA A 331 -19.93 13.26 9.47
C ALA A 331 -20.32 13.89 8.12
N ASP A 332 -19.93 15.16 7.89
CA ASP A 332 -20.25 15.87 6.65
C ASP A 332 -19.42 15.32 5.49
N GLN A 333 -18.15 14.99 5.74
CA GLN A 333 -17.26 14.35 4.77
C GLN A 333 -17.78 12.96 4.37
N VAL A 334 -18.16 12.12 5.33
CA VAL A 334 -18.74 10.80 5.02
C VAL A 334 -20.05 10.94 4.25
N ALA A 335 -20.89 11.91 4.61
CA ALA A 335 -22.15 12.18 3.90
C ALA A 335 -21.93 12.74 2.49
N ALA A 336 -20.78 13.36 2.21
CA ALA A 336 -20.43 13.92 0.91
C ALA A 336 -19.99 12.87 -0.12
N ILE A 337 -19.70 11.63 0.29
CA ILE A 337 -19.35 10.53 -0.63
C ILE A 337 -20.59 10.12 -1.43
N ARG A 338 -20.48 10.15 -2.77
CA ARG A 338 -21.62 9.93 -3.69
C ARG A 338 -21.52 8.65 -4.51
N CYS A 339 -20.32 8.15 -4.75
CA CYS A 339 -20.10 6.99 -5.61
C CYS A 339 -20.44 5.67 -4.89
N PRO A 340 -20.83 4.63 -5.64
CA PRO A 340 -20.87 3.28 -5.14
C PRO A 340 -19.58 2.92 -4.38
N THR A 341 -19.75 2.45 -3.15
CA THR A 341 -18.65 2.22 -2.21
C THR A 341 -18.65 0.78 -1.72
N LEU A 342 -17.52 0.10 -1.88
CA LEU A 342 -17.23 -1.18 -1.25
C LEU A 342 -16.31 -0.98 -0.06
N ILE A 343 -16.76 -1.45 1.10
CA ILE A 343 -15.96 -1.58 2.31
C ILE A 343 -15.58 -3.04 2.51
N THR A 344 -14.31 -3.32 2.77
CA THR A 344 -13.88 -4.65 3.25
C THR A 344 -13.53 -4.59 4.73
N ALA A 345 -13.55 -5.76 5.37
CA ALA A 345 -13.00 -5.96 6.69
C ALA A 345 -12.54 -7.42 6.87
N ALA A 346 -11.34 -7.60 7.39
CA ALA A 346 -10.79 -8.90 7.74
C ALA A 346 -10.89 -9.15 9.26
N GLU A 347 -11.31 -10.36 9.63
CA GLU A 347 -11.69 -10.75 11.00
C GLU A 347 -10.64 -10.42 12.07
N SER A 348 -9.36 -10.65 11.76
CA SER A 348 -8.22 -10.46 12.67
C SER A 348 -7.44 -9.16 12.39
N ASP A 349 -7.96 -8.28 11.53
CA ASP A 349 -7.30 -7.03 11.17
C ASP A 349 -7.76 -5.86 12.06
N LEU A 350 -6.85 -5.35 12.90
CA LEU A 350 -7.08 -4.16 13.72
C LEU A 350 -7.38 -2.90 12.90
N ALA A 351 -6.83 -2.78 11.69
CA ALA A 351 -7.15 -1.67 10.80
C ALA A 351 -8.62 -1.70 10.37
N SER A 352 -9.27 -2.85 10.34
CA SER A 352 -10.69 -2.98 9.99
C SER A 352 -11.67 -2.74 11.14
N SER A 353 -11.17 -2.50 12.36
CA SER A 353 -11.99 -2.42 13.59
C SER A 353 -13.15 -1.42 13.55
N ASN A 354 -13.04 -0.35 12.74
CA ASN A 354 -14.10 0.65 12.54
C ASN A 354 -14.68 0.67 11.11
N ALA A 355 -14.47 -0.39 10.33
CA ALA A 355 -15.04 -0.54 8.99
C ALA A 355 -16.58 -0.53 9.01
N GLN A 356 -17.20 -1.18 10.00
CA GLN A 356 -18.66 -1.19 10.16
C GLN A 356 -19.21 0.21 10.47
N GLU A 357 -18.51 1.00 11.28
CA GLU A 357 -18.89 2.38 11.60
C GLU A 357 -18.90 3.25 10.34
N LEU A 358 -17.85 3.15 9.52
CA LEU A 358 -17.81 3.81 8.21
C LEU A 358 -19.00 3.38 7.33
N PHE A 359 -19.21 2.07 7.21
CA PHE A 359 -20.30 1.53 6.40
C PHE A 359 -21.67 2.04 6.85
N ASP A 360 -21.96 2.06 8.15
CA ASP A 360 -23.24 2.51 8.68
C ASP A 360 -23.47 4.01 8.42
N ALA A 361 -22.39 4.82 8.49
CA ALA A 361 -22.44 6.27 8.26
C ALA A 361 -22.69 6.65 6.78
N LEU A 362 -22.19 5.88 5.82
CA LEU A 362 -22.33 6.14 4.38
C LEU A 362 -23.80 6.29 3.93
N LYS A 363 -24.03 7.24 3.00
CA LYS A 363 -25.35 7.56 2.40
C LYS A 363 -25.47 7.20 0.91
N CYS A 364 -24.37 6.85 0.26
CA CYS A 364 -24.31 6.36 -1.11
C CYS A 364 -24.69 4.87 -1.21
N PRO A 365 -24.83 4.30 -2.43
CA PRO A 365 -24.87 2.86 -2.61
C PRO A 365 -23.63 2.22 -1.98
N LYS A 366 -23.84 1.28 -1.06
CA LYS A 366 -22.78 0.74 -0.20
C LYS A 366 -22.82 -0.77 -0.12
N TYR A 367 -21.65 -1.38 -0.11
CA TYR A 367 -21.44 -2.82 -0.08
C TYR A 367 -20.39 -3.16 0.99
N PHE A 368 -20.52 -4.33 1.61
CA PHE A 368 -19.62 -4.79 2.66
C PHE A 368 -19.19 -6.22 2.38
N ILE A 369 -17.88 -6.48 2.39
CA ILE A 369 -17.33 -7.84 2.34
C ILE A 369 -16.56 -8.11 3.63
N ARG A 370 -16.91 -9.20 4.31
CA ARG A 370 -16.13 -9.73 5.44
C ARG A 370 -15.25 -10.87 4.96
N PHE A 371 -13.99 -10.82 5.36
CA PHE A 371 -13.03 -11.88 5.19
C PHE A 371 -12.72 -12.53 6.54
N THR A 372 -12.50 -13.84 6.55
CA THR A 372 -12.45 -14.64 7.77
C THR A 372 -11.16 -15.44 7.86
N ASP A 373 -10.77 -15.77 9.09
CA ASP A 373 -9.61 -16.65 9.35
C ASP A 373 -9.84 -18.05 8.78
N ALA A 374 -11.09 -18.51 8.72
CA ALA A 374 -11.46 -19.80 8.14
C ALA A 374 -11.15 -19.91 6.64
N ASP A 375 -11.19 -18.78 5.92
CA ASP A 375 -10.79 -18.68 4.52
C ASP A 375 -9.30 -18.38 4.35
N GLY A 376 -8.53 -18.24 5.45
CA GLY A 376 -7.14 -17.78 5.41
C GLY A 376 -6.99 -16.33 4.94
N ALA A 377 -8.04 -15.52 5.12
CA ALA A 377 -8.12 -14.13 4.66
C ALA A 377 -8.46 -13.17 5.82
N GLY A 378 -8.27 -13.58 7.07
CA GLY A 378 -8.58 -12.73 8.22
C GLY A 378 -7.45 -11.79 8.61
N ASP A 379 -6.28 -11.91 7.99
CA ASP A 379 -5.12 -11.04 8.20
C ASP A 379 -5.27 -9.68 7.53
N HIS A 380 -4.39 -8.74 7.89
CA HIS A 380 -4.42 -7.37 7.39
C HIS A 380 -4.33 -7.34 5.85
N CYS A 381 -5.32 -6.69 5.20
CA CYS A 381 -5.47 -6.63 3.74
C CYS A 381 -5.58 -8.01 3.04
N GLU A 382 -6.05 -9.03 3.77
CA GLU A 382 -6.22 -10.41 3.29
C GLU A 382 -4.95 -10.96 2.62
N PHE A 383 -3.79 -10.56 3.12
CA PHE A 383 -2.52 -10.70 2.43
C PHE A 383 -2.20 -12.16 2.08
N PHE A 384 -2.47 -13.10 2.99
CA PHE A 384 -2.24 -14.52 2.77
C PHE A 384 -3.27 -15.23 1.87
N ASN A 385 -4.39 -14.59 1.55
CA ASN A 385 -5.34 -15.07 0.55
C ASN A 385 -5.81 -13.94 -0.38
N ARG A 386 -4.83 -13.15 -0.82
CA ARG A 386 -5.07 -11.94 -1.59
C ARG A 386 -5.78 -12.20 -2.92
N SER A 387 -5.54 -13.37 -3.51
CA SER A 387 -6.23 -13.81 -4.73
C SER A 387 -7.74 -13.97 -4.53
N MET A 388 -8.21 -14.34 -3.33
CA MET A 388 -9.65 -14.39 -3.04
C MET A 388 -10.23 -12.99 -2.89
N ALA A 389 -9.54 -12.10 -2.17
CA ALA A 389 -9.97 -10.70 -2.02
C ALA A 389 -10.11 -10.03 -3.39
N ASN A 390 -9.07 -10.15 -4.23
CA ASN A 390 -9.08 -9.61 -5.59
C ASN A 390 -10.25 -10.12 -6.42
N ARG A 391 -10.58 -11.41 -6.39
CA ARG A 391 -11.75 -11.95 -7.12
C ARG A 391 -13.05 -11.29 -6.66
N LYS A 392 -13.31 -11.25 -5.35
CA LYS A 392 -14.56 -10.69 -4.83
C LYS A 392 -14.69 -9.19 -5.09
N ILE A 393 -13.58 -8.44 -4.96
CA ILE A 393 -13.55 -7.00 -5.21
C ILE A 393 -13.72 -6.69 -6.70
N LEU A 394 -13.04 -7.44 -7.57
CA LEU A 394 -13.13 -7.23 -9.02
C LEU A 394 -14.50 -7.65 -9.57
N ASP A 395 -15.13 -8.72 -9.04
CA ASP A 395 -16.50 -9.07 -9.41
C ASP A 395 -17.48 -7.94 -9.03
N TRP A 396 -17.29 -7.30 -7.87
CA TRP A 396 -18.08 -6.13 -7.49
C TRP A 396 -17.84 -4.92 -8.42
N LEU A 397 -16.59 -4.68 -8.83
CA LEU A 397 -16.26 -3.62 -9.79
C LEU A 397 -16.86 -3.90 -11.17
N ASP A 398 -16.91 -5.16 -11.61
CA ASP A 398 -17.52 -5.56 -12.88
C ASP A 398 -19.01 -5.21 -12.87
N ASP A 399 -19.73 -5.60 -11.82
CA ASP A 399 -21.16 -5.32 -11.66
C ASP A 399 -21.44 -3.82 -11.55
N THR A 400 -20.60 -3.09 -10.80
CA THR A 400 -20.80 -1.66 -10.51
C THR A 400 -20.52 -0.78 -11.72
N LEU A 401 -19.49 -1.10 -12.51
CA LEU A 401 -19.09 -0.30 -13.68
C LEU A 401 -19.71 -0.79 -14.99
N ALA A 402 -20.40 -1.93 -14.99
CA ALA A 402 -21.22 -2.37 -16.12
C ALA A 402 -22.48 -1.52 -16.29
N ALA A 403 -23.00 -0.97 -15.18
CA ALA A 403 -24.22 -0.16 -15.11
C ALA A 403 -24.16 1.14 -15.91
#